data_AF-W4VIX7-F1
#
_entry.id   AF-W4VIX7-F1
#
_cell.length_a   1.000
_cell.length_b   1.000
_cell.length_c   1.000
_cell.angle_alpha   90.00
_cell.angle_beta   90.00
_cell.angle_gamma   90.00
#
_symmetry.space_group_name_H-M   'P 1'
#
loop_
_entity.id
_entity.type
_entity.pdbx_description
1 polymer ?
#
loop_
_entity_poly.entity_id
_entity_poly.type
_entity_poly.pdbx_seq_one_letter_code
_entity_poly.pdbx_strand_id
1 'polypeptide(L)'
;MNQPYVLGLDIGIGSVGWGVIDPNQNIIDAGVRLFPEADKSFNENRRSYRGTRRLLRRRHHRLERMYQLLHEFDIWKEGEQVNYENYKMTPYHIRAKGIKKTLTNEELTIALTHLIKRRGIHNVEVADDDSTTNNELSTYEQIKRNKKLLDNKYVCEVQVDRLNEDGQIRGHQNRFQTSDYIKEANKILENQQLHNHKVTNQFIEKYLELLSNRREYYDGPGYGSEYGWDQDIKKWYENMMGGKCSYFPDQLRAVKESHSAQLFNLLNDLNNLTLNREENTKITQIEKEQIIDELFKENKSISLKKIAKN
;
A
#
# COMPACT_ATOMS: atom_id res chain seq x y z
N MET A 1 32.52 -52.91 2.27
CA MET A 1 32.04 -52.72 3.65
C MET A 1 31.80 -51.23 3.83
N ASN A 2 30.59 -50.80 4.21
CA ASN A 2 30.34 -49.41 4.58
C ASN A 2 31.16 -49.12 5.84
N GLN A 3 32.27 -48.41 5.71
CA GLN A 3 32.99 -47.92 6.88
C GLN A 3 32.18 -46.77 7.50
N PRO A 4 31.92 -46.80 8.81
CA PRO A 4 31.25 -45.70 9.50
C PRO A 4 32.11 -44.43 9.41
N TYR A 5 31.49 -43.28 9.19
CA TYR A 5 32.15 -41.98 9.12
C TYR A 5 31.29 -40.90 9.77
N VAL A 6 31.94 -39.79 10.14
CA VAL A 6 31.26 -38.57 10.61
C VAL A 6 31.49 -37.47 9.58
N LEU A 7 30.42 -36.79 9.16
CA LEU A 7 30.45 -35.65 8.25
C LEU A 7 30.28 -34.35 9.03
N GLY A 8 31.31 -33.50 9.02
CA GLY A 8 31.21 -32.11 9.43
C GLY A 8 30.81 -31.23 8.25
N LEU A 9 29.87 -30.31 8.47
CA LEU A 9 29.46 -29.30 7.48
C LEU A 9 29.63 -27.90 8.08
N ASP A 10 30.38 -27.06 7.38
CA ASP A 10 30.51 -25.62 7.66
C ASP A 10 29.74 -24.82 6.61
N ILE A 11 28.51 -24.42 6.95
CA ILE A 11 27.56 -23.81 6.02
C ILE A 11 27.64 -22.29 6.14
N GLY A 12 28.31 -21.66 5.19
CA GLY A 12 28.40 -20.20 5.02
C GLY A 12 27.48 -19.66 3.93
N ILE A 13 27.46 -18.32 3.81
CA ILE A 13 26.63 -17.58 2.85
C ILE A 13 27.03 -17.76 1.38
N GLY A 14 28.27 -18.14 1.11
CA GLY A 14 28.82 -18.35 -0.24
C GLY A 14 29.73 -19.58 -0.35
N SER A 15 29.73 -20.41 0.69
CA SER A 15 30.53 -21.63 0.71
C SER A 15 29.94 -22.67 1.66
N VAL A 16 30.08 -23.95 1.32
CA VAL A 16 29.85 -25.06 2.24
C VAL A 16 31.13 -25.88 2.31
N GLY A 17 31.84 -25.79 3.44
CA GLY A 17 32.93 -26.68 3.77
C GLY A 17 32.39 -28.03 4.22
N TRP A 18 33.04 -29.11 3.81
CA TRP A 18 32.68 -30.45 4.26
C TRP A 18 33.94 -31.25 4.58
N GLY A 19 33.86 -32.07 5.62
CA GLY A 19 34.96 -32.94 6.05
C GLY A 19 34.42 -34.26 6.55
N VAL A 20 35.06 -35.34 6.15
CA VAL A 20 34.69 -36.71 6.50
C VAL A 20 35.81 -37.31 7.33
N ILE A 21 35.49 -37.78 8.52
CA ILE A 21 36.44 -38.49 9.39
C ILE A 21 35.96 -39.92 9.68
N ASP A 22 36.90 -40.83 9.88
CA ASP A 22 36.63 -42.18 10.39
C ASP A 22 36.39 -42.15 11.93
N PRO A 23 36.01 -43.27 12.56
CA PRO A 23 35.79 -43.32 14.02
C PRO A 23 37.07 -43.13 14.85
N ASN A 24 38.25 -43.31 14.25
CA ASN A 24 39.55 -43.09 14.88
C ASN A 24 40.03 -41.64 14.70
N GLN A 25 39.17 -40.75 14.21
CA GLN A 25 39.46 -39.33 13.93
C GLN A 25 40.49 -39.10 12.80
N ASN A 26 40.70 -40.09 11.92
CA ASN A 26 41.48 -39.88 10.71
C ASN A 26 40.63 -39.20 9.65
N ILE A 27 41.22 -38.25 8.93
CA ILE A 27 40.57 -37.57 7.81
C ILE A 27 40.48 -38.55 6.64
N ILE A 28 39.25 -38.84 6.20
CA ILE A 28 38.98 -39.62 5.00
C ILE A 28 39.03 -38.68 3.78
N ASP A 29 38.32 -37.56 3.84
CA ASP A 29 38.26 -36.58 2.76
C ASP A 29 37.80 -35.21 3.27
N ALA A 30 38.09 -34.14 2.52
CA ALA A 30 37.62 -32.80 2.82
C ALA A 30 37.56 -31.95 1.54
N GLY A 31 36.62 -31.02 1.51
CA GLY A 31 36.48 -30.10 0.41
C GLY A 31 35.64 -28.87 0.75
N VAL A 32 35.55 -27.97 -0.22
CA VAL A 32 34.73 -26.76 -0.11
C VAL A 32 33.94 -26.58 -1.40
N ARG A 33 32.63 -26.40 -1.27
CA ARG A 33 31.77 -25.97 -2.37
C ARG A 33 31.56 -24.47 -2.30
N LEU A 34 32.02 -23.74 -3.30
CA LEU A 34 31.79 -22.29 -3.42
C LEU A 34 30.54 -22.00 -4.29
N PHE A 35 29.79 -20.95 -3.94
CA PHE A 35 28.68 -20.40 -4.73
C PHE A 35 28.50 -18.91 -4.44
N PRO A 36 27.96 -18.12 -5.38
CA PRO A 36 27.68 -16.72 -5.11
C PRO A 36 26.60 -16.60 -4.05
N GLU A 37 26.74 -15.60 -3.16
CA GLU A 37 25.72 -15.29 -2.18
C GLU A 37 24.39 -14.96 -2.86
N ALA A 38 23.30 -15.51 -2.32
CA ALA A 38 21.96 -15.24 -2.81
C ALA A 38 21.46 -13.86 -2.35
N ASP A 39 21.95 -12.79 -3.00
CA ASP A 39 21.58 -11.41 -2.67
C ASP A 39 20.09 -11.15 -2.96
N LYS A 40 19.40 -10.64 -1.94
CA LYS A 40 18.00 -10.22 -2.00
C LYS A 40 17.75 -9.16 -3.08
N SER A 41 18.75 -8.34 -3.39
CA SER A 41 18.65 -7.21 -4.34
C SER A 41 18.18 -7.65 -5.73
N PHE A 42 18.58 -8.83 -6.21
CA PHE A 42 18.16 -9.36 -7.52
C PHE A 42 16.64 -9.55 -7.59
N ASN A 43 16.05 -10.12 -6.54
CA ASN A 43 14.62 -10.36 -6.46
C ASN A 43 13.84 -9.06 -6.21
N GLU A 44 14.41 -8.12 -5.45
CA GLU A 44 13.84 -6.78 -5.26
C GLU A 44 13.78 -6.00 -6.57
N ASN A 45 14.86 -6.02 -7.36
CA ASN A 45 14.90 -5.40 -8.68
C ASN A 45 13.88 -6.03 -9.64
N ARG A 46 13.80 -7.36 -9.69
CA ARG A 46 12.78 -8.07 -10.50
C ARG A 46 11.35 -7.67 -10.10
N ARG A 47 11.09 -7.54 -8.80
CA ARG A 47 9.79 -7.09 -8.26
C ARG A 47 9.51 -5.63 -8.61
N SER A 48 10.51 -4.76 -8.48
CA SER A 48 10.43 -3.33 -8.80
C SER A 48 10.06 -3.10 -10.27
N TYR A 49 10.80 -3.71 -11.21
CA TYR A 49 10.48 -3.60 -12.63
C TYR A 49 9.10 -4.13 -12.99
N ARG A 50 8.66 -5.23 -12.37
CA ARG A 50 7.30 -5.75 -12.55
C ARG A 50 6.24 -4.76 -12.05
N GLY A 51 6.49 -4.12 -10.90
CA GLY A 51 5.64 -3.05 -10.37
C GLY A 51 5.54 -1.88 -11.34
N THR A 52 6.67 -1.39 -11.85
CA THR A 52 6.72 -0.29 -12.83
C THR A 52 5.96 -0.61 -14.12
N ARG A 53 6.13 -1.81 -14.70
CA ARG A 53 5.36 -2.23 -15.87
C ARG A 53 3.85 -2.19 -15.62
N ARG A 54 3.40 -2.66 -14.46
CA ARG A 54 1.98 -2.63 -14.07
C ARG A 54 1.48 -1.19 -13.90
N LEU A 55 2.27 -0.30 -13.30
CA LEU A 55 1.93 1.12 -13.15
C LEU A 55 1.76 1.82 -14.51
N LEU A 56 2.71 1.59 -15.44
CA LEU A 56 2.65 2.16 -16.79
C LEU A 56 1.44 1.62 -17.56
N ARG A 57 1.22 0.30 -17.56
CA ARG A 57 0.06 -0.33 -18.22
C ARG A 57 -1.26 0.20 -17.68
N ARG A 58 -1.43 0.28 -16.36
CA ARG A 58 -2.67 0.80 -15.73
C ARG A 58 -2.86 2.29 -15.98
N ARG A 59 -1.78 3.07 -16.07
CA ARG A 59 -1.86 4.49 -16.45
C ARG A 59 -2.35 4.63 -17.90
N HIS A 60 -1.78 3.85 -18.82
CA HIS A 60 -2.20 3.85 -20.21
C HIS A 60 -3.66 3.44 -20.36
N HIS A 61 -4.06 2.32 -19.75
CA HIS A 61 -5.43 1.85 -19.79
C HIS A 61 -6.45 2.83 -19.18
N ARG A 62 -6.06 3.57 -18.14
CA ARG A 62 -6.91 4.64 -17.58
C ARG A 62 -7.08 5.80 -18.56
N LEU A 63 -6.06 6.14 -19.34
CA LEU A 63 -6.17 7.16 -20.38
C LEU A 63 -7.08 6.69 -21.52
N GLU A 64 -6.95 5.44 -21.97
CA GLU A 64 -7.85 4.84 -22.97
C GLU A 64 -9.31 4.93 -22.52
N ARG A 65 -9.61 4.49 -21.29
CA ARG A 65 -10.97 4.59 -20.71
C ARG A 65 -11.49 6.01 -20.62
N MET A 66 -10.62 6.99 -20.39
CA MET A 66 -11.02 8.40 -20.39
C MET A 66 -11.39 8.88 -21.80
N TYR A 67 -10.61 8.53 -22.82
CA TYR A 67 -10.95 8.86 -24.20
C TYR A 67 -12.24 8.19 -24.65
N GLN A 68 -12.47 6.93 -24.27
CA GLN A 68 -13.74 6.24 -24.49
C GLN A 68 -14.90 6.98 -23.81
N LEU A 69 -14.72 7.44 -22.57
CA LEU A 69 -15.72 8.24 -21.86
C LEU A 69 -15.99 9.58 -22.54
N LEU A 70 -14.96 10.29 -23.02
CA LEU A 70 -15.15 11.52 -23.77
C LEU A 70 -15.90 11.30 -25.09
N HIS A 71 -15.68 10.16 -25.73
CA HIS A 71 -16.37 9.77 -26.95
C HIS A 71 -17.85 9.44 -26.69
N GLU A 72 -18.15 8.67 -25.64
CA GLU A 72 -19.53 8.32 -25.24
C GLU A 72 -20.42 9.56 -25.06
N PHE A 73 -19.85 10.69 -24.62
CA PHE A 73 -20.55 11.95 -24.39
C PHE A 73 -20.33 13.00 -25.50
N ASP A 74 -19.83 12.59 -26.68
CA ASP A 74 -19.56 13.46 -27.83
C ASP A 74 -18.64 14.66 -27.54
N ILE A 75 -17.81 14.60 -26.48
CA ILE A 75 -16.87 15.67 -26.13
C ILE A 75 -15.65 15.59 -27.05
N TRP A 76 -15.17 14.37 -27.31
CA TRP A 76 -13.99 14.11 -28.12
C TRP A 76 -14.21 12.93 -29.07
N LYS A 77 -13.50 12.89 -30.18
CA LYS A 77 -13.64 11.79 -31.15
C LYS A 77 -12.84 10.57 -30.71
N GLU A 78 -13.38 9.38 -30.97
CA GLU A 78 -12.68 8.13 -30.71
C GLU A 78 -11.40 8.04 -31.56
N GLY A 79 -10.32 7.52 -30.98
CA GLY A 79 -9.05 7.30 -31.67
C GLY A 79 -8.19 8.55 -31.90
N GLU A 80 -8.74 9.75 -31.74
CA GLU A 80 -7.97 10.99 -31.84
C GLU A 80 -7.22 11.27 -30.53
N GLN A 81 -5.91 11.52 -30.62
CA GLN A 81 -5.11 12.02 -29.50
C GLN A 81 -4.99 13.53 -29.57
N VAL A 82 -4.88 14.15 -28.40
CA VAL A 82 -4.61 15.59 -28.29
C VAL A 82 -3.27 15.91 -28.95
N ASN A 83 -3.28 16.80 -29.95
CA ASN A 83 -2.07 17.37 -30.50
C ASN A 83 -1.65 18.61 -29.70
N TYR A 84 -0.65 18.44 -28.84
CA TYR A 84 -0.17 19.53 -27.98
C TYR A 84 0.60 20.63 -28.74
N GLU A 85 1.07 20.39 -29.96
CA GLU A 85 1.87 21.35 -30.74
C GLU A 85 1.05 22.56 -31.20
N ASN A 86 -0.27 22.37 -31.34
CA ASN A 86 -1.18 23.43 -31.78
C ASN A 86 -1.54 24.43 -30.66
N TYR A 87 -1.06 24.20 -29.42
CA TYR A 87 -1.48 24.95 -28.25
C TYR A 87 -0.36 25.83 -27.70
N LYS A 88 -0.62 27.15 -27.71
CA LYS A 88 0.27 28.14 -27.06
C LYS A 88 0.21 28.07 -25.52
N MET A 89 -0.89 27.57 -24.96
CA MET A 89 -1.08 27.49 -23.51
C MET A 89 -0.75 26.08 -22.99
N THR A 90 -0.06 26.02 -21.85
CA THR A 90 0.24 24.74 -21.21
C THR A 90 -1.00 24.14 -20.54
N PRO A 91 -1.08 22.80 -20.33
CA PRO A 91 -2.20 22.18 -19.63
C PRO A 91 -2.46 22.71 -18.20
N TYR A 92 -1.47 23.35 -17.58
CA TYR A 92 -1.60 24.01 -16.29
C TYR A 92 -2.46 25.27 -16.40
N HIS A 93 -2.17 26.12 -17.38
CA HIS A 93 -2.96 27.32 -17.66
C HIS A 93 -4.36 26.99 -18.15
N ILE A 94 -4.53 25.96 -18.96
CA ILE A 94 -5.86 25.52 -19.43
C ILE A 94 -6.73 25.06 -18.25
N ARG A 95 -6.16 24.31 -17.30
CA ARG A 95 -6.89 23.93 -16.07
C ARG A 95 -7.26 25.13 -15.21
N ALA A 96 -6.32 26.05 -14.98
CA ALA A 96 -6.59 27.27 -14.23
C ALA A 96 -7.66 28.16 -14.92
N LYS A 97 -7.65 28.22 -16.26
CA LYS A 97 -8.71 28.86 -17.05
C LYS A 97 -10.07 28.18 -16.80
N GLY A 98 -10.12 26.85 -16.81
CA GLY A 98 -11.35 26.06 -16.64
C GLY A 98 -12.06 26.22 -15.30
N ILE A 99 -11.36 26.69 -14.26
CA ILE A 99 -11.96 27.00 -12.95
C ILE A 99 -12.90 28.23 -13.04
N LYS A 100 -12.58 29.20 -13.90
CA LYS A 100 -13.23 30.52 -13.94
C LYS A 100 -13.91 30.85 -15.27
N LYS A 101 -13.47 30.23 -16.37
CA LYS A 101 -13.91 30.53 -17.74
C LYS A 101 -14.32 29.25 -18.46
N THR A 102 -15.04 29.41 -19.56
CA THR A 102 -15.38 28.33 -20.47
C THR A 102 -14.15 27.80 -21.21
N LEU A 103 -14.14 26.49 -21.43
CA LEU A 103 -13.17 25.78 -22.23
C LEU A 103 -13.82 25.26 -23.50
N THR A 104 -13.07 25.22 -24.60
CA THR A 104 -13.47 24.43 -25.76
C THR A 104 -13.43 22.93 -25.42
N ASN A 105 -14.09 22.09 -26.22
CA ASN A 105 -14.03 20.64 -26.03
C ASN A 105 -12.58 20.10 -26.08
N GLU A 106 -11.72 20.69 -26.91
CA GLU A 106 -10.33 20.31 -27.00
C GLU A 106 -9.52 20.76 -25.77
N GLU A 107 -9.73 21.98 -25.30
CA GLU A 107 -9.14 22.49 -24.06
C GLU A 107 -9.57 21.65 -22.84
N LEU A 108 -10.86 21.30 -22.76
CA LEU A 108 -11.39 20.42 -21.72
C LEU A 108 -10.72 19.04 -21.79
N THR A 109 -10.60 18.47 -22.99
CA THR A 109 -9.91 17.19 -23.20
C THR A 109 -8.45 17.25 -22.74
N ILE A 110 -7.73 18.32 -23.05
CA ILE A 110 -6.34 18.56 -22.58
C ILE A 110 -6.28 18.58 -21.04
N ALA A 111 -7.17 19.35 -20.41
CA ALA A 111 -7.23 19.49 -18.96
C ALA A 111 -7.47 18.15 -18.25
N LEU A 112 -8.47 17.40 -18.70
CA LEU A 112 -8.86 16.12 -18.12
C LEU A 112 -7.79 15.03 -18.36
N THR A 113 -7.21 14.98 -19.57
CA THR A 113 -6.09 14.08 -19.88
C THR A 113 -4.91 14.31 -18.95
N HIS A 114 -4.59 15.58 -18.69
CA HIS A 114 -3.47 15.94 -17.81
C HIS A 114 -3.70 15.50 -16.36
N LEU A 115 -4.92 15.70 -15.83
CA LEU A 115 -5.31 15.28 -14.48
C LEU A 115 -5.22 13.75 -14.30
N ILE A 116 -5.80 12.99 -15.22
CA ILE A 116 -5.79 11.52 -15.15
C ILE A 116 -4.39 10.92 -15.25
N LYS A 117 -3.50 11.57 -16.00
CA LYS A 117 -2.10 11.13 -16.14
C LYS A 117 -1.34 11.24 -14.82
N ARG A 118 -1.67 12.22 -13.96
CA ARG A 118 -0.94 12.57 -12.71
C ARG A 118 -1.86 12.85 -11.52
N ARG A 119 -2.66 11.87 -11.14
CA ARG A 119 -3.69 11.94 -10.08
C ARG A 119 -3.23 11.96 -8.60
N GLY A 120 -1.97 12.28 -8.31
CA GLY A 120 -1.49 12.38 -6.92
C GLY A 120 -1.42 11.07 -6.11
N ILE A 121 -1.32 11.22 -4.78
CA ILE A 121 -1.09 10.16 -3.78
C ILE A 121 -2.32 10.04 -2.86
N HIS A 122 -2.59 8.87 -2.29
CA HIS A 122 -3.82 8.64 -1.49
C HIS A 122 -3.55 8.22 -0.04
N ASN A 123 -2.49 7.45 0.18
CA ASN A 123 -2.20 6.73 1.41
C ASN A 123 -1.23 7.50 2.30
N VAL A 124 -1.18 8.83 2.16
CA VAL A 124 -0.38 9.71 3.00
C VAL A 124 -1.36 10.60 3.72
N GLU A 125 -1.78 10.15 4.90
CA GLU A 125 -2.54 10.94 5.85
C GLU A 125 -1.57 11.88 6.55
N VAL A 126 -1.84 13.18 6.43
CA VAL A 126 -1.03 14.21 7.07
C VAL A 126 -1.76 14.64 8.33
N ALA A 127 -1.13 14.44 9.47
CA ALA A 127 -1.57 15.01 10.74
C ALA A 127 -1.12 16.48 10.82
N ASP A 128 -1.94 17.31 11.46
CA ASP A 128 -1.67 18.74 11.64
C ASP A 128 -0.70 19.01 12.82
N ASP A 129 0.13 18.02 13.20
CA ASP A 129 1.15 18.19 14.24
C ASP A 129 2.37 18.96 13.71
N ASP A 130 2.75 20.04 14.38
CA ASP A 130 3.88 20.92 14.02
C ASP A 130 5.26 20.42 14.47
N SER A 131 5.35 19.22 15.06
CA SER A 131 6.61 18.56 15.39
C SER A 131 7.29 18.02 14.12
N THR A 132 8.05 18.88 13.44
CA THR A 132 8.66 18.53 12.15
C THR A 132 10.15 18.24 12.28
N THR A 133 10.55 17.03 11.87
CA THR A 133 11.91 16.76 11.36
C THR A 133 11.99 17.36 9.96
N ASN A 134 13.00 18.17 9.65
CA ASN A 134 13.14 18.84 8.35
C ASN A 134 13.79 17.90 7.33
N ASN A 135 13.01 17.11 6.59
CA ASN A 135 13.51 16.36 5.44
C ASN A 135 12.72 16.73 4.18
N GLU A 136 13.18 17.78 3.50
CA GLU A 136 12.48 18.46 2.39
C GLU A 136 12.08 17.55 1.22
N LEU A 137 12.71 16.37 1.06
CA LEU A 137 12.39 15.39 0.02
C LEU A 137 11.30 14.39 0.41
N SER A 138 10.88 14.40 1.67
CA SER A 138 9.83 13.54 2.22
C SER A 138 8.49 13.83 1.56
N THR A 139 7.82 12.77 1.09
CA THR A 139 6.47 12.88 0.53
C THR A 139 5.48 13.45 1.55
N TYR A 140 5.62 13.08 2.82
CA TYR A 140 4.74 13.53 3.90
C TYR A 140 4.83 15.05 4.08
N GLU A 141 6.05 15.57 4.27
CA GLU A 141 6.30 16.99 4.49
C GLU A 141 5.87 17.81 3.27
N GLN A 142 6.16 17.33 2.05
CA GLN A 142 5.76 18.05 0.86
C GLN A 142 4.25 18.13 0.69
N ILE A 143 3.52 17.05 1.00
CA ILE A 143 2.06 17.07 0.97
C ILE A 143 1.53 18.03 2.06
N LYS A 144 2.11 18.03 3.27
CA LYS A 144 1.74 18.98 4.34
C LYS A 144 1.93 20.44 3.91
N ARG A 145 3.08 20.78 3.32
CA ARG A 145 3.37 22.13 2.79
C ARG A 145 2.39 22.52 1.68
N ASN A 146 2.15 21.61 0.74
CA ASN A 146 1.22 21.84 -0.36
C ASN A 146 -0.22 22.01 0.13
N LYS A 147 -0.65 21.26 1.15
CA LYS A 147 -1.99 21.39 1.74
C LYS A 147 -2.26 22.81 2.24
N LYS A 148 -1.30 23.44 2.95
CA LYS A 148 -1.39 24.84 3.39
C LYS A 148 -1.53 25.83 2.23
N LEU A 149 -0.87 25.58 1.09
CA LEU A 149 -0.99 26.43 -0.10
C LEU A 149 -2.35 26.29 -0.80
N LEU A 150 -3.03 25.16 -0.61
CA LEU A 150 -4.32 24.84 -1.22
C LEU A 150 -5.52 25.37 -0.44
N ASP A 151 -5.33 26.02 0.70
CA ASP A 151 -6.43 26.56 1.51
C ASP A 151 -7.27 27.57 0.72
N ASN A 152 -6.63 28.37 -0.15
CA ASN A 152 -7.28 29.39 -0.99
C ASN A 152 -7.06 29.19 -2.49
N LYS A 153 -6.46 28.08 -2.91
CA LYS A 153 -6.05 27.83 -4.31
C LYS A 153 -6.31 26.40 -4.72
N TYR A 154 -6.56 26.18 -6.01
CA TYR A 154 -6.57 24.84 -6.60
C TYR A 154 -5.15 24.40 -7.01
N VAL A 155 -4.95 23.10 -7.22
CA VAL A 155 -3.62 22.53 -7.55
C VAL A 155 -3.04 23.17 -8.81
N CYS A 156 -3.86 23.42 -9.83
CA CYS A 156 -3.47 24.09 -11.07
C CYS A 156 -3.02 25.54 -10.85
N GLU A 157 -3.63 26.29 -9.94
CA GLU A 157 -3.24 27.67 -9.63
C GLU A 157 -1.86 27.68 -8.96
N VAL A 158 -1.64 26.82 -7.95
CA VAL A 158 -0.31 26.66 -7.32
C VAL A 158 0.75 26.22 -8.34
N GLN A 159 0.40 25.34 -9.28
CA GLN A 159 1.32 24.90 -10.33
C GLN A 159 1.62 25.99 -11.37
N VAL A 160 0.67 26.87 -11.68
CA VAL A 160 0.89 28.03 -12.55
C VAL A 160 1.77 29.06 -11.86
N ASP A 161 1.54 29.35 -10.58
CA ASP A 161 2.39 30.27 -9.80
C ASP A 161 3.85 29.80 -9.83
N ARG A 162 4.11 28.52 -9.53
CA ARG A 162 5.46 27.94 -9.61
C ARG A 162 6.08 27.99 -11.00
N LEU A 163 5.26 27.84 -12.05
CA LEU A 163 5.77 27.94 -13.41
C LEU A 163 6.24 29.35 -13.72
N ASN A 164 5.53 30.36 -13.21
CA ASN A 164 5.86 31.76 -13.43
C ASN A 164 7.03 32.22 -12.56
N GLU A 165 7.12 31.74 -11.33
CA GLU A 165 8.16 32.11 -10.35
C GLU A 165 9.47 31.32 -10.58
N ASP A 166 9.39 29.99 -10.64
CA ASP A 166 10.56 29.10 -10.67
C ASP A 166 10.91 28.62 -12.09
N GLY A 167 10.05 28.84 -13.08
CA GLY A 167 10.21 28.31 -14.44
C GLY A 167 10.02 26.79 -14.55
N GLN A 168 9.74 26.09 -13.44
CA GLN A 168 9.61 24.64 -13.42
C GLN A 168 8.49 24.18 -12.47
N ILE A 169 7.75 23.16 -12.91
CA ILE A 169 6.68 22.55 -12.07
C ILE A 169 7.09 21.15 -11.60
N ARG A 170 7.93 20.44 -12.37
CA ARG A 170 8.13 19.01 -12.20
C ARG A 170 9.24 18.76 -11.19
N GLY A 171 8.97 17.89 -10.21
CA GLY A 171 9.95 17.55 -9.18
C GLY A 171 9.27 17.04 -7.92
N HIS A 172 10.04 17.01 -6.83
CA HIS A 172 9.57 16.57 -5.51
C HIS A 172 8.42 17.46 -5.01
N GLN A 173 8.48 18.77 -5.28
CA GLN A 173 7.47 19.74 -4.86
C GLN A 173 6.07 19.51 -5.45
N ASN A 174 5.98 18.77 -6.55
CA ASN A 174 4.73 18.52 -7.29
C ASN A 174 3.96 17.27 -6.80
N ARG A 175 4.01 17.01 -5.50
CA ARG A 175 3.32 15.90 -4.83
C ARG A 175 2.08 16.44 -4.11
N PHE A 176 0.91 16.10 -4.62
CA PHE A 176 -0.38 16.50 -4.06
C PHE A 176 -1.23 15.26 -3.76
N GLN A 177 -2.22 15.40 -2.89
CA GLN A 177 -3.15 14.30 -2.65
C GLN A 177 -4.09 14.11 -3.83
N THR A 178 -4.62 12.89 -3.95
CA THR A 178 -5.62 12.55 -4.98
C THR A 178 -6.91 13.34 -4.73
N SER A 179 -7.29 13.53 -3.46
CA SER A 179 -8.41 14.35 -3.02
C SER A 179 -8.31 15.79 -3.55
N ASP A 180 -7.13 16.40 -3.55
CA ASP A 180 -6.93 17.76 -4.05
C ASP A 180 -7.16 17.86 -5.57
N TYR A 181 -6.67 16.86 -6.32
CA TYR A 181 -6.94 16.78 -7.75
C TYR A 181 -8.41 16.50 -8.06
N ILE A 182 -9.10 15.73 -7.22
CA ILE A 182 -10.55 15.49 -7.35
C ILE A 182 -11.32 16.78 -7.11
N LYS A 183 -10.98 17.56 -6.08
CA LYS A 183 -11.59 18.87 -5.80
C LYS A 183 -11.43 19.83 -6.99
N GLU A 184 -10.22 19.93 -7.55
CA GLU A 184 -9.97 20.72 -8.75
C GLU A 184 -10.78 20.22 -9.95
N ALA A 185 -10.73 18.91 -10.23
CA ALA A 185 -11.44 18.32 -11.35
C ALA A 185 -12.94 18.58 -11.28
N ASN A 186 -13.53 18.38 -10.10
CA ASN A 186 -14.93 18.65 -9.86
C ASN A 186 -15.27 20.12 -10.12
N LYS A 187 -14.45 21.05 -9.62
CA LYS A 187 -14.67 22.48 -9.85
C LYS A 187 -14.62 22.89 -11.32
N ILE A 188 -13.65 22.36 -12.08
CA ILE A 188 -13.56 22.60 -13.53
C ILE A 188 -14.82 22.10 -14.21
N LEU A 189 -15.24 20.87 -13.91
CA LEU A 189 -16.37 20.22 -14.54
C LEU A 189 -17.72 20.89 -14.21
N GLU A 190 -17.94 21.28 -12.96
CA GLU A 190 -19.10 22.07 -12.55
C GLU A 190 -19.20 23.39 -13.33
N ASN A 191 -18.08 24.10 -13.48
CA ASN A 191 -18.06 25.33 -14.26
C ASN A 191 -18.34 25.08 -15.75
N GLN A 192 -17.81 24.00 -16.32
CA GLN A 192 -18.05 23.66 -17.72
C GLN A 192 -19.49 23.17 -17.98
N GLN A 193 -20.11 22.50 -17.00
CA GLN A 193 -21.49 22.03 -17.09
C GLN A 193 -22.49 23.17 -17.34
N LEU A 194 -22.24 24.37 -16.80
CA LEU A 194 -23.09 25.55 -17.02
C LEU A 194 -23.16 26.00 -18.48
N HIS A 195 -22.15 25.65 -19.28
CA HIS A 195 -21.98 26.16 -20.65
C HIS A 195 -21.92 25.06 -21.71
N ASN A 196 -21.69 23.80 -21.32
CA ASN A 196 -21.55 22.66 -22.20
C ASN A 196 -22.52 21.54 -21.79
N HIS A 197 -23.61 21.40 -22.54
CA HIS A 197 -24.66 20.38 -22.30
C HIS A 197 -24.15 18.94 -22.33
N LYS A 198 -22.98 18.70 -22.96
CA LYS A 198 -22.33 17.38 -22.99
C LYS A 198 -21.74 16.97 -21.65
N VAL A 199 -21.41 17.95 -20.79
CA VAL A 199 -20.86 17.71 -19.44
C VAL A 199 -22.03 17.49 -18.47
N THR A 200 -22.60 16.29 -18.55
CA THR A 200 -23.71 15.88 -17.67
C THR A 200 -23.21 15.43 -16.29
N ASN A 201 -24.10 15.36 -15.29
CA ASN A 201 -23.75 14.81 -13.97
C ASN A 201 -23.18 13.38 -14.07
N GLN A 202 -23.76 12.56 -14.95
CA GLN A 202 -23.28 11.20 -15.20
C GLN A 202 -21.84 11.17 -15.73
N PHE A 203 -21.49 12.10 -16.64
CA PHE A 203 -20.12 12.25 -17.12
C PHE A 203 -19.16 12.62 -15.99
N ILE A 204 -19.54 13.58 -15.14
CA ILE A 204 -18.74 14.03 -14.00
C ILE A 204 -18.46 12.88 -13.05
N GLU A 205 -19.50 12.13 -12.65
CA GLU A 205 -19.36 10.97 -11.76
C GLU A 205 -18.42 9.91 -12.34
N LYS A 206 -18.64 9.49 -13.59
CA LYS A 206 -17.80 8.50 -14.27
C LYS A 206 -16.33 8.96 -14.37
N TYR A 207 -16.11 10.25 -14.65
CA TYR A 207 -14.76 10.81 -14.75
C TYR A 207 -14.05 10.85 -13.39
N LEU A 208 -14.73 11.31 -12.34
CA LEU A 208 -14.18 11.38 -10.98
C LEU A 208 -13.92 9.98 -10.41
N GLU A 209 -14.78 9.01 -10.71
CA GLU A 209 -14.54 7.60 -10.41
C GLU A 209 -13.25 7.13 -11.09
N LEU A 210 -13.09 7.37 -12.40
CA LEU A 210 -11.89 6.97 -13.14
C LEU A 210 -10.62 7.65 -12.60
N LEU A 211 -10.73 8.91 -12.18
CA LEU A 211 -9.63 9.67 -11.57
C LEU A 211 -9.23 9.06 -10.24
N SER A 212 -10.17 8.74 -9.36
CA SER A 212 -9.91 8.24 -8.00
C SER A 212 -9.53 6.74 -7.96
N ASN A 213 -10.18 5.92 -8.79
CA ASN A 213 -10.19 4.46 -8.72
C ASN A 213 -8.79 3.85 -8.85
N ARG A 214 -8.43 3.02 -7.88
CA ARG A 214 -7.22 2.21 -7.85
C ARG A 214 -7.57 0.86 -7.23
N ARG A 215 -6.75 -0.14 -7.55
CA ARG A 215 -6.85 -1.45 -6.91
C ARG A 215 -6.21 -1.39 -5.54
N GLU A 216 -6.91 -1.93 -4.55
CA GLU A 216 -6.37 -2.13 -3.22
C GLU A 216 -5.34 -3.26 -3.21
N TYR A 217 -4.58 -3.34 -2.13
CA TYR A 217 -3.54 -4.37 -1.99
C TYR A 217 -4.12 -5.79 -1.95
N TYR A 218 -5.34 -5.94 -1.39
CA TYR A 218 -6.08 -7.20 -1.30
C TYR A 218 -6.92 -7.53 -2.54
N ASP A 219 -7.09 -6.60 -3.48
CA ASP A 219 -7.71 -6.89 -4.79
C ASP A 219 -6.73 -7.58 -5.75
N GLY A 220 -5.45 -7.24 -5.63
CA GLY A 220 -4.39 -7.82 -6.44
C GLY A 220 -4.43 -7.44 -7.93
N PRO A 221 -3.77 -8.21 -8.80
CA PRO A 221 -3.85 -8.03 -10.24
C PRO A 221 -5.20 -8.50 -10.81
N GLY A 222 -5.48 -8.14 -12.07
CA GLY A 222 -6.67 -8.66 -12.77
C GLY A 222 -6.59 -10.17 -13.01
N TYR A 223 -7.70 -10.75 -13.48
CA TYR A 223 -7.81 -12.17 -13.84
C TYR A 223 -6.70 -12.62 -14.81
N GLY A 224 -6.29 -13.88 -14.68
CA GLY A 224 -5.25 -14.50 -15.53
C GLY A 224 -3.81 -14.17 -15.15
N SER A 225 -3.58 -13.41 -14.08
CA SER A 225 -2.23 -13.18 -13.56
C SER A 225 -1.81 -14.31 -12.62
N GLU A 226 -0.67 -14.95 -12.89
CA GLU A 226 -0.04 -15.96 -12.00
C GLU A 226 0.24 -15.46 -10.58
N TYR A 227 0.36 -14.14 -10.40
CA TYR A 227 0.56 -13.48 -9.10
C TYR A 227 -0.76 -13.02 -8.44
N GLY A 228 -1.91 -13.47 -8.96
CA GLY A 228 -3.24 -13.10 -8.48
C GLY A 228 -3.92 -14.24 -7.74
N TRP A 229 -5.11 -13.95 -7.23
CA TRP A 229 -5.98 -14.86 -6.51
C TRP A 229 -7.40 -14.79 -7.07
N ASP A 230 -7.51 -14.50 -8.37
CA ASP A 230 -8.79 -14.44 -9.09
C ASP A 230 -9.80 -13.47 -8.47
N GLN A 231 -9.30 -12.41 -7.81
CA GLN A 231 -10.09 -11.43 -7.06
C GLN A 231 -10.90 -12.03 -5.90
N ASP A 232 -10.57 -13.24 -5.46
CA ASP A 232 -11.13 -13.86 -4.26
C ASP A 232 -10.33 -13.46 -3.02
N ILE A 233 -10.93 -12.58 -2.21
CA ILE A 233 -10.34 -12.06 -0.97
C ILE A 233 -10.10 -13.18 0.04
N LYS A 234 -10.95 -14.21 0.09
CA LYS A 234 -10.78 -15.34 1.00
C LYS A 234 -9.53 -16.13 0.62
N LYS A 235 -9.38 -16.46 -0.67
CA LYS A 235 -8.18 -17.12 -1.20
C LYS A 235 -6.92 -16.30 -0.95
N TRP A 236 -6.98 -14.97 -1.12
CA TRP A 236 -5.87 -14.08 -0.75
C TRP A 236 -5.52 -14.18 0.73
N TYR A 237 -6.52 -14.10 1.61
CA TYR A 237 -6.32 -14.12 3.06
C TYR A 237 -5.76 -15.47 3.52
N GLU A 238 -6.26 -16.59 3.00
CA GLU A 238 -5.75 -17.94 3.31
C GLU A 238 -4.29 -18.11 2.88
N ASN A 239 -3.94 -17.63 1.68
CA ASN A 239 -2.55 -17.63 1.21
C ASN A 239 -1.65 -16.73 2.06
N MET A 240 -2.17 -15.59 2.55
CA MET A 240 -1.41 -14.66 3.39
C MET A 240 -1.27 -15.13 4.83
N MET A 241 -2.29 -15.82 5.38
CA MET A 241 -2.22 -16.44 6.70
C MET A 241 -1.00 -17.37 6.78
N GLY A 242 -0.68 -18.06 5.67
CA GLY A 242 0.64 -18.58 5.29
C GLY A 242 1.27 -19.63 6.21
N GLY A 243 0.74 -19.76 7.42
CA GLY A 243 1.19 -20.67 8.46
C GLY A 243 0.05 -21.60 8.80
N LYS A 244 0.40 -22.87 8.88
CA LYS A 244 -0.48 -23.91 9.41
C LYS A 244 -0.29 -24.00 10.93
N CYS A 245 -1.20 -24.72 11.60
CA CYS A 245 -1.08 -24.98 13.02
C CYS A 245 0.18 -25.83 13.30
N SER A 246 0.89 -25.54 14.40
CA SER A 246 2.10 -26.26 14.79
C SER A 246 1.85 -27.73 15.12
N TYR A 247 0.67 -28.06 15.64
CA TYR A 247 0.27 -29.43 16.00
C TYR A 247 -0.63 -30.09 14.95
N PHE A 248 -1.32 -29.29 14.13
CA PHE A 248 -2.23 -29.77 13.08
C PHE A 248 -1.80 -29.22 11.72
N PRO A 249 -0.83 -29.89 11.03
CA PRO A 249 -0.25 -29.41 9.78
C PRO A 249 -1.20 -29.35 8.59
N ASP A 250 -2.47 -29.71 8.73
CA ASP A 250 -3.50 -29.58 7.69
C ASP A 250 -4.48 -28.44 7.96
N GLN A 251 -4.43 -27.84 9.16
CA GLN A 251 -5.34 -26.78 9.58
C GLN A 251 -4.68 -25.41 9.47
N LEU A 252 -5.44 -24.43 8.98
CA LEU A 252 -5.04 -23.02 9.00
C LEU A 252 -4.97 -22.50 10.44
N ARG A 253 -4.10 -21.52 10.68
CA ARG A 253 -4.04 -20.84 11.97
C ARG A 253 -5.34 -20.10 12.28
N ALA A 254 -5.71 -20.05 13.56
CA ALA A 254 -6.78 -19.21 14.03
C ALA A 254 -6.40 -17.72 13.92
N VAL A 255 -7.39 -16.87 13.70
CA VAL A 255 -7.22 -15.41 13.75
C VAL A 255 -6.81 -15.01 15.17
N LYS A 256 -5.77 -14.17 15.27
CA LYS A 256 -5.17 -13.77 16.56
C LYS A 256 -6.18 -13.17 17.53
N GLU A 257 -7.09 -12.33 17.03
CA GLU A 257 -8.12 -11.64 17.82
C GLU A 257 -9.42 -12.44 17.94
N SER A 258 -9.42 -13.75 17.61
CA SER A 258 -10.57 -14.60 17.88
C SER A 258 -10.70 -14.87 19.38
N HIS A 259 -11.94 -14.97 19.86
CA HIS A 259 -12.24 -15.20 21.28
C HIS A 259 -11.46 -16.40 21.86
N SER A 260 -11.47 -17.54 21.17
CA SER A 260 -10.76 -18.74 21.63
C SER A 260 -9.24 -18.57 21.66
N ALA A 261 -8.66 -17.82 20.72
CA ALA A 261 -7.22 -17.54 20.73
C ALA A 261 -6.81 -16.61 21.87
N GLN A 262 -7.60 -15.55 22.12
CA GLN A 262 -7.38 -14.65 23.25
C GLN A 262 -7.54 -15.38 24.59
N LEU A 263 -8.58 -16.20 24.73
CA LEU A 263 -8.80 -17.03 25.93
C LEU A 263 -7.66 -18.02 26.14
N PHE A 264 -7.19 -18.70 25.08
CA PHE A 264 -6.04 -19.59 25.15
C PHE A 264 -4.78 -18.85 25.63
N ASN A 265 -4.49 -17.66 25.10
CA ASN A 265 -3.34 -16.85 25.52
C ASN A 265 -3.45 -16.50 27.01
N LEU A 266 -4.62 -16.01 27.44
CA LEU A 266 -4.87 -15.64 28.83
C LEU A 266 -4.72 -16.83 29.79
N LEU A 267 -5.30 -17.98 29.44
CA LEU A 267 -5.20 -19.18 30.29
C LEU A 267 -3.74 -19.66 30.41
N ASN A 268 -2.93 -19.53 29.36
CA ASN A 268 -1.50 -19.81 29.44
C ASN A 268 -0.79 -18.85 30.38
N ASP A 269 -1.06 -17.55 30.30
CA ASP A 269 -0.49 -16.56 31.22
C ASP A 269 -0.85 -16.90 32.67
N LEU A 270 -2.12 -17.19 32.97
CA LEU A 270 -2.59 -17.55 34.31
C LEU A 270 -1.99 -18.88 34.81
N ASN A 271 -1.83 -19.89 33.95
CA ASN A 271 -1.18 -21.16 34.31
C ASN A 271 0.32 -20.99 34.63
N ASN A 272 0.97 -20.04 33.95
CA ASN A 272 2.40 -19.78 34.13
C ASN A 272 2.69 -18.94 35.37
N LEU A 273 1.72 -18.19 35.91
CA LEU A 273 1.87 -17.49 37.18
C LEU A 273 2.17 -18.47 38.33
N THR A 274 2.99 -18.01 39.26
CA THR A 274 3.33 -18.74 40.49
C THR A 274 3.10 -17.81 41.67
N LEU A 275 2.22 -18.22 42.57
CA LEU A 275 1.81 -17.47 43.75
C LEU A 275 2.65 -17.89 44.95
N ASN A 276 3.05 -16.92 45.75
CA ASN A 276 3.73 -17.17 47.02
C ASN A 276 2.70 -17.30 48.15
N ARG A 277 2.15 -18.50 48.34
CA ARG A 277 1.15 -18.85 49.38
C ARG A 277 1.43 -20.24 49.97
N GLU A 278 0.92 -20.49 51.18
CA GLU A 278 1.21 -21.71 51.96
C GLU A 278 0.75 -23.00 51.26
N GLU A 279 -0.40 -22.96 50.57
CA GLU A 279 -0.91 -24.09 49.80
C GLU A 279 -1.20 -23.70 48.34
N ASN A 280 -0.89 -24.64 47.44
CA ASN A 280 -1.10 -24.54 45.99
C ASN A 280 -0.51 -23.28 45.34
N THR A 281 0.76 -23.33 44.97
CA THR A 281 1.48 -22.21 44.32
C THR A 281 0.96 -21.83 42.92
N LYS A 282 -0.08 -22.52 42.41
CA LYS A 282 -0.71 -22.25 41.12
C LYS A 282 -2.15 -21.78 41.28
N ILE A 283 -2.62 -21.00 40.30
CA ILE A 283 -4.00 -20.54 40.23
C ILE A 283 -4.91 -21.73 39.89
N THR A 284 -5.94 -21.93 40.70
CA THR A 284 -6.94 -23.00 40.53
C THR A 284 -7.88 -22.71 39.35
N GLN A 285 -8.72 -23.67 38.99
CA GLN A 285 -9.73 -23.47 37.95
C GLN A 285 -10.75 -22.39 38.35
N ILE A 286 -11.29 -22.47 39.57
CA ILE A 286 -12.30 -21.55 40.08
C ILE A 286 -11.76 -20.11 40.08
N GLU A 287 -10.53 -19.91 40.58
CA GLU A 287 -9.87 -18.60 40.57
C GLU A 287 -9.69 -18.06 39.13
N LYS A 288 -9.38 -18.91 38.15
CA LYS A 288 -9.27 -18.47 36.75
C LYS A 288 -10.61 -18.03 36.19
N GLU A 289 -11.67 -18.78 36.45
CA GLU A 289 -13.03 -18.44 36.00
C GLU A 289 -13.47 -17.09 36.58
N GLN A 290 -13.24 -16.87 37.88
CA GLN A 290 -13.50 -15.58 38.55
C GLN A 290 -12.69 -14.43 37.93
N ILE A 291 -11.37 -14.61 37.76
CA ILE A 291 -10.50 -13.60 37.14
C ILE A 291 -10.97 -13.26 35.72
N ILE A 292 -11.39 -14.26 34.94
CA ILE A 292 -11.87 -14.05 33.57
C ILE A 292 -13.17 -13.24 33.57
N ASP A 293 -14.14 -13.65 34.38
CA ASP A 293 -15.48 -13.06 34.38
C ASP A 293 -15.52 -11.67 35.03
N GLU A 294 -14.83 -11.48 36.15
CA GLU A 294 -14.90 -10.24 36.93
C GLU A 294 -13.89 -9.18 36.45
N LEU A 295 -12.76 -9.59 35.86
CA LEU A 295 -11.73 -8.67 35.39
C LEU A 295 -11.66 -8.59 33.87
N PHE A 296 -11.36 -9.69 33.18
CA PHE A 296 -11.01 -9.68 31.74
C PHE A 296 -12.20 -9.40 30.81
N LYS A 297 -13.44 -9.73 31.21
CA LYS A 297 -14.64 -9.34 30.46
C LYS A 297 -15.03 -7.87 30.69
N GLU A 298 -14.81 -7.36 31.90
CA GLU A 298 -15.22 -6.00 32.30
C GLU A 298 -14.18 -4.92 31.98
N ASN A 299 -12.91 -5.29 31.78
CA ASN A 299 -11.80 -4.33 31.60
C ASN A 299 -10.98 -4.61 30.34
N LYS A 300 -10.76 -3.56 29.53
CA LYS A 300 -9.92 -3.63 28.31
C LYS A 300 -8.43 -3.91 28.59
N SER A 301 -7.91 -3.44 29.73
CA SER A 301 -6.49 -3.63 30.10
C SER A 301 -6.37 -3.95 31.58
N ILE A 302 -5.67 -5.04 31.89
CA ILE A 302 -5.53 -5.55 33.23
C ILE A 302 -4.07 -5.55 33.63
N SER A 303 -3.80 -5.02 34.82
CA SER A 303 -2.49 -5.03 35.43
C SER A 303 -2.42 -6.10 36.50
N LEU A 304 -1.22 -6.55 36.83
CA LEU A 304 -0.99 -7.51 37.90
C LEU A 304 -1.58 -7.04 39.25
N LYS A 305 -1.61 -5.74 39.50
CA LYS A 305 -2.23 -5.14 40.70
C LYS A 305 -3.74 -5.37 40.77
N LYS A 306 -4.43 -5.41 39.62
CA LYS A 306 -5.87 -5.72 39.57
C LYS A 306 -6.10 -7.21 39.81
N ILE A 307 -5.25 -8.06 39.24
CA ILE A 307 -5.31 -9.52 39.44
C ILE A 307 -5.06 -9.88 40.90
N ALA A 308 -4.07 -9.28 41.55
CA ALA A 308 -3.72 -9.57 42.95
C ALA A 308 -4.69 -8.99 43.99
N LYS A 309 -5.64 -8.15 43.58
CA LYS A 309 -6.67 -7.55 44.44
C LYS A 309 -8.00 -8.30 44.42
N ASN A 310 -8.19 -9.14 43.40
CA ASN A 310 -9.29 -10.07 43.27
C ASN A 310 -8.89 -11.34 44.05
#